data_AF-A0A523J0B1-F1
#
_entry.id   AF-A0A523J0B1-F1
#
_cell.length_a   1.000
_cell.length_b   1.000
_cell.length_c   1.000
_cell.angle_alpha   90.00
_cell.angle_beta   90.00
_cell.angle_gamma   90.00
#
_symmetry.space_group_name_H-M   'P 1'
#
loop_
_entity.id
_entity.type
_entity.pdbx_description
1 polymer ?
#
loop_
_entity_poly.entity_id
_entity_poly.type
_entity_poly.pdbx_seq_one_letter_code
_entity_poly.pdbx_strand_id
1 'polypeptide(L)'
;MIRFLLLGFFVVPAILASNAVGQDADCVAIMSQLKEAKSEYKDYRHEAKKAFENWDKYYKELHSYTYEATDQPLAVSAKKCETGEGLGKDFCKGAVQKYGEISAKEGPAKVELQGARAKASEARQNLNLLVKQADMKGCNKKE
;
A
#
# COMPACT_ATOMS: atom_id res chain seq x y z
N MET A 1 -64.27 51.90 23.63
CA MET A 1 -64.71 50.62 23.02
C MET A 1 -63.69 50.23 21.96
N ILE A 2 -63.08 49.03 22.09
CA ILE A 2 -62.85 48.00 21.03
C ILE A 2 -62.30 48.49 19.67
N ARG A 3 -61.26 47.95 19.02
CA ARG A 3 -60.32 46.82 19.22
C ARG A 3 -59.29 46.87 18.07
N PHE A 4 -58.07 46.44 18.37
CA PHE A 4 -57.16 45.57 17.61
C PHE A 4 -56.73 45.81 16.14
N LEU A 5 -55.39 45.74 16.00
CA LEU A 5 -54.57 45.00 15.01
C LEU A 5 -54.79 45.24 13.52
N LEU A 6 -53.75 45.80 12.89
CA LEU A 6 -53.24 45.23 11.64
C LEU A 6 -51.71 45.14 11.72
N LEU A 7 -51.25 43.89 11.87
CA LEU A 7 -49.89 43.43 11.71
C LEU A 7 -49.39 43.79 10.30
N GLY A 8 -48.38 44.67 10.23
CA GLY A 8 -47.57 44.82 9.02
C GLY A 8 -46.73 43.56 8.83
N PHE A 9 -47.13 42.75 7.86
CA PHE A 9 -46.42 41.56 7.40
C PHE A 9 -45.03 41.97 6.86
N PHE A 10 -43.97 41.79 7.67
CA PHE A 10 -42.62 41.73 7.15
C PHE A 10 -42.44 40.38 6.45
N VAL A 11 -42.60 40.36 5.13
CA VAL A 11 -42.09 39.24 4.32
C VAL A 11 -40.60 39.47 4.14
N VAL A 12 -39.80 38.96 5.07
CA VAL A 12 -38.36 38.79 4.86
C VAL A 12 -38.21 37.63 3.87
N PRO A 13 -37.52 37.81 2.73
CA PRO A 13 -37.17 36.67 1.90
C PRO A 13 -36.22 35.79 2.72
N ALA A 14 -36.68 34.61 3.11
CA ALA A 14 -35.84 33.54 3.64
C ALA A 14 -34.95 33.02 2.52
N ILE A 15 -33.92 33.79 2.17
CA ILE A 15 -32.77 33.32 1.39
C ILE A 15 -31.68 33.14 2.42
N LEU A 16 -31.53 31.92 2.95
CA LEU A 16 -30.33 31.36 3.60
C LEU A 16 -30.73 30.13 4.43
N ALA A 17 -31.00 28.99 3.78
CA ALA A 17 -30.93 27.68 4.43
C ALA A 17 -31.04 26.57 3.36
N SER A 18 -30.04 26.41 2.50
CA SER A 18 -29.98 25.23 1.61
C SER A 18 -28.58 24.66 1.41
N ASN A 19 -27.52 25.31 1.90
CA ASN A 19 -26.15 24.84 1.70
C ASN A 19 -25.63 23.95 2.85
N ALA A 20 -26.21 24.02 4.05
CA ALA A 20 -25.77 23.21 5.19
C ALA A 20 -26.14 21.73 5.05
N VAL A 21 -27.38 21.44 4.63
CA VAL A 21 -27.89 20.05 4.52
C VAL A 21 -27.15 19.25 3.44
N GLY A 22 -26.69 19.89 2.36
CA GLY A 22 -25.91 19.24 1.29
C GLY A 22 -24.44 19.03 1.66
N GLN A 23 -23.84 19.95 2.43
CA GLN A 23 -22.44 19.87 2.84
C GLN A 23 -22.22 18.78 3.90
N ASP A 24 -23.18 18.58 4.81
CA ASP A 24 -23.11 17.51 5.81
C ASP A 24 -23.24 16.12 5.18
N ALA A 25 -24.13 15.94 4.20
CA ALA A 25 -24.28 14.68 3.47
C ALA A 25 -23.03 14.33 2.65
N ASP A 26 -22.44 15.32 1.97
CA ASP A 26 -21.16 15.18 1.25
C ASP A 26 -20.03 14.75 2.20
N CYS A 27 -19.96 15.35 3.40
CA CYS A 27 -18.94 15.02 4.38
C CYS A 27 -19.11 13.63 4.98
N VAL A 28 -20.33 13.20 5.27
CA VAL A 28 -20.60 11.83 5.74
C VAL A 28 -20.14 10.80 4.70
N ALA A 29 -20.43 11.04 3.41
CA ALA A 29 -20.00 10.15 2.33
C ALA A 29 -18.48 10.10 2.18
N ILE A 30 -17.81 11.26 2.15
CA ILE A 30 -16.34 11.35 2.03
C ILE A 30 -15.66 10.66 3.22
N MET A 31 -16.16 10.87 4.45
CA MET A 31 -15.58 10.24 5.64
C MET A 31 -15.79 8.72 5.67
N SER A 32 -16.91 8.21 5.12
CA SER A 32 -17.12 6.77 4.94
C SER A 32 -16.10 6.18 3.97
N GLN A 33 -15.93 6.80 2.79
CA GLN A 33 -14.95 6.37 1.79
C GLN A 33 -13.51 6.44 2.34
N LEU A 34 -13.19 7.47 3.13
CA LEU A 34 -11.87 7.61 3.75
C LEU A 34 -11.60 6.49 4.76
N LYS A 35 -12.62 6.08 5.53
CA LYS A 35 -12.52 4.95 6.46
C LYS A 35 -12.26 3.64 5.72
N GLU A 36 -13.01 3.39 4.63
CA GLU A 36 -12.84 2.22 3.77
C GLU A 36 -11.45 2.18 3.14
N ALA A 37 -11.03 3.27 2.49
CA ALA A 37 -9.72 3.39 1.85
C ALA A 37 -8.56 3.25 2.85
N LYS A 38 -8.74 3.71 4.10
CA LYS A 38 -7.74 3.52 5.17
C LYS A 38 -7.63 2.06 5.59
N SER A 39 -8.75 1.33 5.66
CA SER A 39 -8.76 -0.10 5.93
C SER A 39 -8.09 -0.86 4.79
N GLU A 40 -8.51 -0.59 3.56
CA GLU A 40 -7.97 -1.24 2.37
C GLU A 40 -6.46 -1.02 2.22
N TYR A 41 -5.99 0.22 2.39
CA TYR A 41 -4.55 0.51 2.39
C TYR A 41 -3.79 -0.26 3.47
N LYS A 42 -4.37 -0.40 4.67
CA LYS A 42 -3.76 -1.15 5.77
C LYS A 42 -3.64 -2.64 5.41
N ASP A 43 -4.67 -3.21 4.79
CA ASP A 43 -4.69 -4.61 4.39
C ASP A 43 -3.67 -4.90 3.29
N TYR A 44 -3.63 -4.09 2.22
CA TYR A 44 -2.61 -4.26 1.18
C TYR A 44 -1.19 -3.99 1.67
N ARG A 45 -1.00 -3.06 2.61
CA ARG A 45 0.31 -2.84 3.24
C ARG A 45 0.76 -4.09 4.00
N HIS A 46 -0.16 -4.78 4.67
CA HIS A 46 0.11 -6.03 5.37
C HIS A 46 0.45 -7.16 4.39
N GLU A 47 -0.29 -7.29 3.30
CA GLU A 47 0.02 -8.24 2.22
C GLU A 47 1.41 -7.98 1.61
N ALA A 48 1.73 -6.72 1.30
CA ALA A 48 3.05 -6.35 0.78
C ALA A 48 4.18 -6.66 1.77
N LYS A 49 3.93 -6.54 3.07
CA LYS A 49 4.88 -6.93 4.11
C LYS A 49 5.09 -8.45 4.14
N LYS A 50 4.03 -9.25 4.09
CA LYS A 50 4.12 -10.72 4.02
C LYS A 50 4.86 -11.20 2.77
N ALA A 51 4.54 -10.63 1.61
CA ALA A 51 5.21 -10.95 0.36
C ALA A 51 6.70 -10.57 0.43
N PHE A 52 7.04 -9.45 1.10
CA PHE A 52 8.42 -9.05 1.33
C PHE A 52 9.16 -10.06 2.21
N GLU A 53 8.59 -10.47 3.34
CA GLU A 53 9.19 -11.46 4.24
C GLU A 53 9.43 -12.81 3.53
N ASN A 54 8.49 -13.24 2.68
CA ASN A 54 8.63 -14.46 1.88
C ASN A 54 9.77 -14.35 0.85
N TRP A 55 9.82 -13.25 0.10
CA TRP A 55 10.89 -12.99 -0.86
C TRP A 55 12.26 -12.84 -0.18
N ASP A 56 12.33 -12.07 0.91
CA ASP A 56 13.54 -11.76 1.66
C ASP A 56 14.21 -13.04 2.20
N LYS A 57 13.43 -14.05 2.57
CA LYS A 57 13.95 -15.37 2.94
C LYS A 57 14.83 -15.97 1.83
N TYR A 58 14.30 -16.11 0.61
CA TYR A 58 15.04 -16.71 -0.49
C TYR A 58 16.16 -15.80 -0.99
N TYR A 59 15.91 -14.49 -1.01
CA TYR A 59 16.93 -13.51 -1.38
C TYR A 59 18.14 -13.60 -0.46
N LYS A 60 17.93 -13.72 0.86
CA LYS A 60 19.01 -13.91 1.83
C LYS A 60 19.75 -15.23 1.61
N GLU A 61 19.06 -16.34 1.34
CA GLU A 61 19.73 -17.61 1.04
C GLU A 61 20.63 -17.53 -0.21
N LEU A 62 20.28 -16.70 -1.19
CA LEU A 62 21.08 -16.49 -2.40
C LEU A 62 22.23 -15.49 -2.21
N HIS A 63 21.99 -14.40 -1.45
CA HIS A 63 22.80 -13.18 -1.50
C HIS A 63 23.41 -12.76 -0.16
N SER A 64 22.94 -13.29 0.96
CA SER A 64 23.53 -13.02 2.27
C SER A 64 24.45 -14.17 2.68
N TYR A 65 25.59 -13.83 3.29
CA TYR A 65 26.60 -14.76 3.83
C TYR A 65 27.51 -15.46 2.81
N THR A 66 28.49 -16.16 3.36
CA THR A 66 29.44 -17.08 2.73
C THR A 66 28.75 -18.41 2.42
N TYR A 67 28.96 -18.97 1.23
CA TYR A 67 28.45 -20.29 0.85
C TYR A 67 29.54 -21.35 0.96
N GLU A 68 29.32 -22.35 1.81
CA GLU A 68 30.25 -23.46 2.07
C GLU A 68 31.71 -22.98 2.24
N ALA A 69 32.63 -23.44 1.38
CA ALA A 69 34.06 -23.14 1.40
C ALA A 69 34.42 -21.80 0.73
N THR A 70 33.48 -20.88 0.56
CA THR A 70 33.69 -19.60 -0.12
C THR A 70 33.34 -18.41 0.75
N ASP A 71 34.14 -17.35 0.67
CA ASP A 71 33.82 -16.05 1.27
C ASP A 71 32.77 -15.26 0.46
N GLN A 72 31.97 -15.95 -0.35
CA GLN A 72 31.04 -15.36 -1.30
C GLN A 72 29.64 -15.98 -1.17
N PRO A 73 28.58 -15.21 -1.47
CA PRO A 73 27.23 -15.74 -1.49
C PRO A 73 27.03 -16.83 -2.54
N LEU A 74 26.03 -17.69 -2.31
CA LEU A 74 25.67 -18.79 -3.20
C LEU A 74 25.49 -18.32 -4.66
N ALA A 75 24.79 -17.20 -4.88
CA ALA A 75 24.59 -16.68 -6.23
C ALA A 75 25.90 -16.31 -6.94
N VAL A 76 26.90 -15.82 -6.21
CA VAL A 76 28.22 -15.48 -6.76
C VAL A 76 29.02 -16.75 -7.02
N SER A 77 29.01 -17.69 -6.07
CA SER A 77 29.72 -18.97 -6.18
C SER A 77 29.18 -19.84 -7.32
N ALA A 78 27.85 -19.90 -7.48
CA ALA A 78 27.20 -20.57 -8.60
C ALA A 78 27.59 -19.92 -9.95
N LYS A 79 27.57 -18.58 -10.03
CA LYS A 79 28.00 -17.86 -11.23
C LYS A 79 29.46 -18.15 -11.61
N LYS A 80 30.37 -18.14 -10.63
CA LYS A 80 31.78 -18.50 -10.85
C LYS A 80 31.92 -19.93 -11.37
N CYS A 81 31.10 -20.85 -10.86
CA CYS A 81 31.07 -22.22 -11.32
C CYS A 81 30.57 -22.36 -12.76
N GLU A 82 29.59 -21.54 -13.17
CA GLU A 82 29.14 -21.47 -14.56
C GLU A 82 30.20 -20.88 -15.50
N THR A 83 31.01 -19.93 -15.02
CA THR A 83 32.09 -19.29 -15.81
C THR A 83 33.44 -20.03 -15.74
N GLY A 84 33.52 -21.15 -15.03
CA GLY A 84 34.74 -21.95 -14.90
C GLY A 84 35.76 -21.42 -13.89
N GLU A 85 35.40 -20.43 -13.07
CA GLU A 85 36.23 -19.85 -11.98
C GLU A 85 35.98 -20.51 -10.61
N GLY A 86 35.21 -21.59 -10.56
CA GLY A 86 34.79 -22.25 -9.33
C GLY A 86 35.83 -23.20 -8.71
N LEU A 87 35.62 -23.59 -7.45
CA LEU A 87 36.56 -24.36 -6.61
C LEU A 87 36.56 -25.88 -6.87
N GLY A 88 36.30 -26.30 -8.11
CA GLY A 88 36.27 -27.71 -8.51
C GLY A 88 34.88 -28.23 -8.88
N LYS A 89 34.84 -29.39 -9.55
CA LYS A 89 33.63 -29.93 -10.19
C LYS A 89 32.52 -30.27 -9.19
N ASP A 90 32.85 -30.90 -8.06
CA ASP A 90 31.85 -31.33 -7.08
C ASP A 90 31.23 -30.15 -6.34
N PHE A 91 32.06 -29.20 -5.89
CA PHE A 91 31.59 -27.92 -5.35
C PHE A 91 30.66 -27.21 -6.33
N CYS A 92 31.07 -27.11 -7.59
CA CYS A 92 30.28 -26.42 -8.60
C CYS A 92 28.96 -27.08 -8.93
N LYS A 93 28.92 -28.42 -8.94
CA LYS A 93 27.67 -29.16 -9.08
C LYS A 93 26.71 -28.83 -7.93
N GLY A 94 27.20 -28.81 -6.69
CA GLY A 94 26.42 -28.47 -5.51
C GLY A 94 25.91 -27.02 -5.54
N ALA A 95 26.79 -26.06 -5.77
CA ALA A 95 26.46 -24.64 -5.82
C ALA A 95 25.42 -24.31 -6.90
N VAL A 96 25.60 -24.83 -8.13
CA VAL A 96 24.66 -24.59 -9.23
C VAL A 96 23.30 -25.26 -8.96
N GLN A 97 23.28 -26.49 -8.44
CA GLN A 97 22.04 -27.16 -8.07
C GLN A 97 21.28 -26.38 -6.99
N LYS A 98 21.98 -25.98 -5.91
CA LYS A 98 21.36 -25.28 -4.80
C LYS A 98 20.85 -23.89 -5.21
N TYR A 99 21.61 -23.19 -6.05
CA TYR A 99 21.18 -21.94 -6.65
C TYR A 99 19.90 -22.13 -7.47
N GLY A 100 19.83 -23.17 -8.31
CA GLY A 100 18.64 -23.50 -9.09
C GLY A 100 17.40 -23.75 -8.22
N GLU A 101 17.54 -24.50 -7.14
CA GLU A 101 16.45 -24.79 -6.20
C GLU A 101 15.87 -23.53 -5.51
N ILE A 102 16.74 -22.59 -5.11
CA ILE A 102 16.31 -21.38 -4.38
C ILE A 102 15.83 -20.30 -5.36
N SER A 103 16.54 -20.09 -6.47
CA SER A 103 16.17 -19.10 -7.49
C SER A 103 14.79 -19.38 -8.11
N ALA A 104 14.43 -20.66 -8.29
CA ALA A 104 13.10 -21.07 -8.73
C ALA A 104 11.97 -20.63 -7.77
N LYS A 105 12.29 -20.31 -6.51
CA LYS A 105 11.34 -19.81 -5.49
C LYS A 105 11.45 -18.29 -5.31
N GLU A 106 12.66 -17.74 -5.36
CA GLU A 106 12.91 -16.29 -5.23
C GLU A 106 12.21 -15.51 -6.35
N GLY A 107 12.31 -15.98 -7.60
CA GLY A 107 11.72 -15.30 -8.76
C GLY A 107 10.21 -15.10 -8.62
N PRO A 108 9.41 -16.16 -8.43
CA PRO A 108 7.98 -16.03 -8.17
C PRO A 108 7.64 -15.16 -6.95
N ALA A 109 8.36 -15.32 -5.83
CA ALA A 109 8.13 -14.51 -4.62
C ALA A 109 8.41 -13.02 -4.87
N LYS A 110 9.37 -12.68 -5.74
CA LYS A 110 9.65 -11.31 -6.15
C LYS A 110 8.52 -10.70 -6.97
N VAL A 111 7.93 -11.48 -7.88
CA VAL A 111 6.77 -11.06 -8.68
C VAL A 111 5.56 -10.82 -7.78
N GLU A 112 5.30 -11.71 -6.82
CA GLU A 112 4.24 -11.54 -5.83
C GLU A 112 4.45 -10.25 -5.00
N LEU A 113 5.68 -10.02 -4.52
CA LEU A 113 6.05 -8.79 -3.81
C LEU A 113 5.79 -7.53 -4.66
N GLN A 114 6.16 -7.54 -5.93
CA GLN A 114 5.92 -6.41 -6.84
C GLN A 114 4.42 -6.15 -7.01
N GLY A 115 3.61 -7.20 -7.20
CA GLY A 115 2.16 -7.08 -7.29
C GLY A 115 1.52 -6.52 -6.01
N ALA A 116 1.93 -7.04 -4.84
CA ALA A 116 1.40 -6.57 -3.55
C ALA A 116 1.80 -5.10 -3.27
N ARG A 117 3.04 -4.71 -3.62
CA ARG A 117 3.49 -3.31 -3.52
C ARG A 117 2.72 -2.38 -4.46
N ALA A 118 2.39 -2.83 -5.67
CA ALA A 118 1.59 -2.05 -6.60
C ALA A 118 0.20 -1.74 -6.02
N LYS A 119 -0.51 -2.76 -5.52
CA LYS A 119 -1.82 -2.59 -4.85
C LYS A 119 -1.74 -1.65 -3.65
N ALA A 120 -0.74 -1.83 -2.79
CA ALA A 120 -0.54 -0.95 -1.63
C ALA A 120 -0.25 0.49 -2.03
N SER A 121 0.49 0.70 -3.13
CA SER A 121 0.77 2.03 -3.68
C SER A 121 -0.49 2.68 -4.23
N GLU A 122 -1.30 1.94 -4.99
CA GLU A 122 -2.57 2.40 -5.55
C GLU A 122 -3.57 2.80 -4.44
N ALA A 123 -3.76 1.93 -3.45
CA ALA A 123 -4.63 2.24 -2.30
C ALA A 123 -4.14 3.44 -1.50
N ARG A 124 -2.81 3.62 -1.38
CA ARG A 124 -2.24 4.84 -0.77
C ARG A 124 -2.56 6.09 -1.58
N GLN A 125 -2.49 6.02 -2.91
CA GLN A 125 -2.84 7.14 -3.77
C GLN A 125 -4.33 7.49 -3.64
N ASN A 126 -5.21 6.50 -3.65
CA ASN A 126 -6.66 6.70 -3.43
C ASN A 126 -6.94 7.33 -2.07
N LEU A 127 -6.33 6.80 -0.99
CA LEU A 127 -6.45 7.37 0.36
C LEU A 127 -6.00 8.84 0.39
N ASN A 128 -4.87 9.17 -0.24
CA ASN A 128 -4.37 10.55 -0.28
C ASN A 128 -5.32 11.49 -1.06
N LEU A 129 -5.98 11.01 -2.11
CA LEU A 129 -6.97 11.79 -2.85
C LEU A 129 -8.20 12.08 -1.97
N LEU A 130 -8.72 11.07 -1.27
CA LEU A 130 -9.86 11.21 -0.36
C LEU A 130 -9.55 12.15 0.82
N VAL A 131 -8.33 12.08 1.37
CA VAL A 131 -7.87 13.03 2.40
C VAL A 131 -7.91 14.47 1.86
N LYS A 132 -7.36 14.72 0.67
CA LYS A 132 -7.41 16.05 0.05
C LYS A 132 -8.84 16.51 -0.21
N GLN A 133 -9.72 15.62 -0.64
CA GLN A 133 -11.15 15.93 -0.86
C GLN A 133 -11.83 16.33 0.47
N ALA A 134 -11.59 15.57 1.54
CA ALA A 134 -12.10 15.89 2.88
C ALA A 134 -11.62 17.26 3.38
N ASP A 135 -10.34 17.57 3.16
CA ASP A 135 -9.75 18.87 3.54
C ASP A 135 -10.36 20.02 2.75
N MET A 136 -10.49 19.88 1.42
CA MET A 136 -11.08 20.91 0.54
C MET A 136 -12.55 21.20 0.88
N LYS A 137 -13.30 20.17 1.29
CA LYS A 137 -14.72 20.28 1.67
C LYS A 137 -14.91 20.75 3.13
N GLY A 138 -13.83 20.87 3.90
CA GLY A 138 -13.88 21.26 5.30
C GLY A 138 -14.46 20.18 6.23
N CYS A 139 -14.54 18.92 5.78
CA CYS A 139 -15.13 17.83 6.54
C CYS A 139 -14.33 17.43 7.79
N ASN A 140 -13.08 17.89 7.88
CA ASN A 140 -12.18 17.69 9.02
C ASN A 140 -12.27 18.82 10.05
N LYS A 141 -13.09 19.86 9.83
CA LYS A 141 -13.32 20.91 10.83
C LYS A 141 -14.29 20.38 11.88
N LYS A 142 -13.74 19.98 13.03
CA LYS A 142 -14.53 19.94 14.26
C LYS A 142 -14.98 21.37 14.56
N GLU A 143 -16.29 21.59 14.58
CA GLU A 143 -16.86 22.69 15.38
C GLU A 143 -16.57 22.45 16.87
#